data_AF-A0A920C1X9-F1
#
_entry.id   AF-A0A920C1X9-F1
#
_cell.length_a   1.000
_cell.length_b   1.000
_cell.length_c   1.000
_cell.angle_alpha   90.00
_cell.angle_beta   90.00
_cell.angle_gamma   90.00
#
_symmetry.space_group_name_H-M   'P 1'
#
loop_
_entity.id
_entity.type
_entity.pdbx_description
1 polymer ?
#
loop_
_entity_poly.entity_id
_entity_poly.type
_entity_poly.pdbx_seq_one_letter_code
_entity_poly.pdbx_strand_id
1 'polypeptide(L)' 'MVTIQEIQELAKLTLRNAIWCKLGFKKQFFVHFGEDYYMYIGASRDCKKAIDAATKSGLFVEKFNTPY' A
#
# COMPACT_ATOMS: atom_id res chain seq x y z
N MET A 1 -4.01 18.90 -1.23
CA MET A 1 -3.88 17.87 -0.17
C MET A 1 -4.86 16.77 -0.56
N VAL A 2 -4.45 15.51 -0.65
CA VAL A 2 -5.34 14.42 -1.10
C VAL A 2 -6.17 13.95 0.10
N THR A 3 -7.46 13.80 -0.09
CA THR A 3 -8.43 13.33 0.90
C THR A 3 -8.43 11.81 1.01
N ILE A 4 -8.99 11.27 2.10
CA ILE A 4 -9.17 9.81 2.26
C ILE A 4 -10.07 9.25 1.15
N GLN A 5 -11.10 10.00 0.76
CA GLN A 5 -12.02 9.59 -0.29
C GLN A 5 -11.32 9.45 -1.64
N GLU A 6 -10.46 10.42 -1.99
CA GLU A 6 -9.65 10.34 -3.22
C GLU A 6 -8.66 9.18 -3.17
N ILE A 7 -8.05 8.90 -2.02
CA ILE A 7 -7.16 7.74 -1.86
C ILE A 7 -7.91 6.43 -2.10
N GLN A 8 -9.12 6.29 -1.55
CA GLN A 8 -9.95 5.11 -1.77
C GLN A 8 -10.32 4.95 -3.25
N GLU A 9 -10.63 6.05 -3.93
CA GLU A 9 -10.98 6.01 -5.35
C GLU A 9 -9.78 5.67 -6.24
N LEU A 10 -8.60 6.25 -5.95
CA LEU A 10 -7.37 5.91 -6.64
C LEU A 10 -6.99 4.43 -6.45
N ALA A 11 -7.14 3.90 -5.24
CA ALA A 11 -6.89 2.48 -4.97
C ALA A 11 -7.85 1.58 -5.77
N LYS A 12 -9.14 1.92 -5.79
CA LYS A 12 -10.17 1.21 -6.58
C LYS A 12 -9.90 1.21 -8.08
N LEU A 13 -9.45 2.33 -8.64
CA LEU A 13 -9.13 2.44 -10.06
C LEU A 13 -7.85 1.67 -10.40
N THR A 14 -6.85 1.73 -9.51
CA THR A 14 -5.59 1.00 -9.68
C THR A 14 -5.81 -0.50 -9.65
N LEU A 15 -6.58 -1.01 -8.69
CA LEU A 15 -6.91 -2.44 -8.58
C LEU A 15 -7.76 -2.98 -9.75
N ARG A 16 -8.43 -2.09 -10.51
CA ARG A 16 -9.17 -2.44 -11.74
C ARG A 16 -8.33 -2.30 -13.01
N ASN A 17 -7.04 -2.01 -12.88
CA ASN A 17 -6.14 -1.68 -13.99
C ASN A 17 -6.64 -0.52 -14.87
N ALA A 18 -7.47 0.38 -14.32
CA ALA A 18 -7.96 1.55 -15.04
C ALA A 18 -6.90 2.67 -15.10
N ILE A 19 -6.05 2.74 -14.08
CA ILE A 19 -4.91 3.66 -13.97
C ILE A 19 -3.72 2.94 -13.32
N TRP A 20 -2.52 3.44 -13.55
CA TRP A 20 -1.35 3.09 -12.75
C TRP A 20 -1.09 4.20 -11.72
N CYS A 21 -1.05 3.84 -10.43
CA CYS A 21 -0.82 4.81 -9.36
C CYS A 21 0.06 4.23 -8.24
N LYS A 22 1.02 5.02 -7.78
CA LYS A 22 1.78 4.79 -6.53
C LYS A 22 1.42 5.88 -5.53
N LEU A 23 0.86 5.50 -4.40
CA LEU A 23 0.54 6.43 -3.31
C LEU A 23 1.80 6.66 -2.49
N GLY A 24 2.16 7.92 -2.25
CA GLY A 24 3.40 8.27 -1.55
C GLY A 24 3.23 9.41 -0.57
N PHE A 25 3.92 9.30 0.57
CA PHE A 25 4.10 10.40 1.52
C PHE A 25 5.59 10.68 1.71
N LYS A 26 6.06 11.73 1.02
CA LYS A 26 7.47 12.13 1.01
C LYS A 26 8.36 10.91 0.72
N LYS A 27 9.50 10.82 1.39
CA LYS A 27 10.41 9.65 1.37
C LYS A 27 10.16 8.70 2.56
N GLN A 28 8.97 8.73 3.16
CA GLN A 28 8.70 8.03 4.41
C GLN A 28 7.71 6.88 4.26
N PHE A 29 6.81 6.94 3.28
CA PHE A 29 5.79 5.92 3.11
C PHE A 29 5.36 5.81 1.66
N PHE A 30 5.08 4.59 1.20
CA PHE A 30 4.41 4.36 -0.08
C PHE A 30 3.51 3.13 -0.05
N VAL A 31 2.54 3.11 -0.97
CA VAL A 31 1.74 1.93 -1.33
C VAL A 31 1.80 1.75 -2.84
N HIS A 32 2.13 0.55 -3.27
CA HIS A 32 2.13 0.15 -4.67
C HIS A 32 1.40 -1.18 -4.82
N PHE A 33 0.49 -1.25 -5.80
CA PHE A 33 -0.21 -2.48 -6.15
C PHE A 33 0.54 -3.14 -7.31
N GLY A 34 1.08 -4.33 -7.06
CA GLY A 34 1.77 -5.12 -8.07
C GLY A 34 0.79 -5.86 -8.97
N GLU A 35 1.27 -6.26 -10.16
CA GLU A 35 0.52 -7.09 -11.11
C GLU A 35 0.38 -8.56 -10.63
N ASP A 36 1.16 -8.93 -9.62
CA ASP A 36 1.24 -10.23 -8.96
C ASP A 36 0.22 -10.40 -7.81
N TYR A 37 -0.78 -9.52 -7.73
CA TYR A 37 -1.77 -9.44 -6.65
C TYR A 37 -1.19 -9.09 -5.27
N TYR A 38 0.09 -8.69 -5.18
CA TYR A 38 0.66 -8.18 -3.94
C TYR A 38 0.46 -6.67 -3.80
N MET A 39 0.32 -6.24 -2.54
CA MET A 39 0.39 -4.84 -2.16
C MET A 39 1.70 -4.59 -1.43
N TYR A 40 2.53 -3.73 -2.00
CA TYR A 40 3.83 -3.36 -1.47
C TYR A 40 3.71 -2.09 -0.64
N ILE A 41 4.00 -2.20 0.65
CA ILE A 41 3.98 -1.07 1.58
C ILE A 41 5.40 -0.82 2.09
N GLY A 42 5.98 0.30 1.68
CA GLY A 42 7.25 0.78 2.23
C GLY A 42 7.01 1.80 3.33
N ALA A 43 7.73 1.69 4.44
CA ALA A 43 7.67 2.63 5.55
C ALA A 43 9.07 2.86 6.13
N SER A 44 9.40 4.10 6.47
CA SER A 44 10.70 4.45 7.09
C SER A 44 10.81 4.02 8.55
N ARG A 45 9.79 3.36 9.10
CA ARG A 45 9.72 2.88 10.48
C ARG A 45 8.92 1.59 10.53
N ASP A 46 9.20 0.79 11.55
CA ASP A 46 8.43 -0.42 11.82
C ASP A 46 7.01 -0.05 12.31
N CYS A 47 6.00 -0.57 11.61
CA CYS A 47 4.59 -0.27 11.81
C CYS A 47 3.84 -1.50 12.37
N LYS A 48 4.36 -2.10 13.45
CA LYS A 48 3.81 -3.32 14.09
C LYS A 48 2.29 -3.33 14.22
N LYS A 49 1.69 -2.24 14.71
CA LYS A 49 0.23 -2.12 14.84
C LYS A 49 -0.53 -2.26 13.52
N ALA A 50 0.03 -1.71 12.43
CA ALA A 50 -0.57 -1.81 11.11
C ALA A 50 -0.42 -3.23 10.53
N ILE A 51 0.74 -3.86 10.76
CA ILE A 51 0.98 -5.27 10.42
C ILE A 51 -0.02 -6.16 11.14
N ASP A 52 -0.15 -6.01 12.46
CA ASP A 52 -1.11 -6.78 13.26
C ASP A 52 -2.55 -6.60 12.79
N ALA A 53 -2.94 -5.37 12.44
CA ALA A 53 -4.28 -5.07 11.92
C ALA A 53 -4.54 -5.75 10.57
N ALA A 54 -3.58 -5.70 9.64
CA ALA A 54 -3.68 -6.35 8.34
C ALA A 54 -3.77 -7.88 8.47
N THR A 55 -2.90 -8.48 9.30
CA THR A 55 -2.95 -9.92 9.57
C THR A 55 -4.30 -10.33 10.18
N LYS A 56 -4.83 -9.54 11.12
CA LYS A 56 -6.15 -9.79 11.72
C LYS A 56 -7.31 -9.63 10.75
N SER A 57 -7.16 -8.85 9.68
CA SER A 57 -8.18 -8.76 8.62
C SER A 57 -8.11 -9.91 7.61
N GLY A 58 -7.24 -10.91 7.84
CA GLY A 58 -7.08 -12.08 6.97
C GLY A 58 -6.09 -11.88 5.82
N LEU A 59 -5.36 -10.76 5.79
CA LEU A 59 -4.30 -10.56 4.81
C LEU A 59 -3.03 -11.31 5.24
N PHE A 60 -2.37 -11.95 4.26
CA PHE A 60 -1.02 -12.45 4.46
C PHE A 60 -0.03 -11.29 4.42
N VAL A 61 0.81 -11.16 5.46
CA VAL A 61 1.83 -10.11 5.54
C VAL A 61 3.21 -10.74 5.49
N GLU A 62 3.95 -10.43 4.43
CA GLU A 62 5.32 -10.89 4.22
C GLU A 62 6.31 -9.75 4.48
N LYS A 63 7.40 -10.05 5.19
CA LYS A 63 8.52 -9.11 5.27
C LYS A 63 9.29 -9.15 3.96
N PHE A 64 9.30 -8.03 3.26
CA PHE A 64 9.96 -7.91 1.96
C PHE A 64 10.92 -6.72 1.96
N ASN A 65 12.17 -6.97 1.57
CA ASN A 65 13.12 -5.91 1.28
C ASN A 65 12.97 -5.51 -0.18
N THR A 66 12.30 -4.40 -0.39
CA THR A 66 12.08 -3.88 -1.74
C THR A 66 13.36 -3.28 -2.32
N PRO A 67 13.60 -3.41 -3.64
CA PRO A 67 14.66 -2.67 -4.32
C PRO A 67 14.31 -1.18 -4.56
N TYR A 68 13.10 -0.74 -4.17
CA TYR A 68 12.56 0.62 -4.39
C TYR A 68 12.63 1.54 -3.17
#